data_AF-A0A7S0HCB1-F1
#
_entry.id   AF-A0A7S0HCB1-F1
#
_cell.length_a   1.000
_cell.length_b   1.000
_cell.length_c   1.000
_cell.angle_alpha   90.00
_cell.angle_beta   90.00
_cell.angle_gamma   90.00
#
_symmetry.space_group_name_H-M   'P 1'
#
loop_
_entity.id
_entity.type
_entity.pdbx_description
1 polymer ?
#
loop_
_entity_poly.entity_id
_entity_poly.type
_entity_poly.pdbx_seq_one_letter_code
_entity_poly.pdbx_strand_id
1 'polypeptide(L)'
;GSRLALMGAGLLASGMAIGVSYGLASLFVKNNLVISVLPFVLLGIGVDDTFVLMQGLAMFPPITKGGVEMDVPERMANTLALAGASITVTSLTDIIAFVLGTTSSLPGLQAFCVFAVFGVLGDFLLQISFFAGWMALDARRQAAGKHDLFCLNPCGASTPPACKRYFTLQELVQRYYVPLLRHKAAKAVVLTVFIGFCGAV
;
A
#
# COMPACT_ATOMS: atom_id res chain seq x y z
N GLY A 1 -7.94 9.57 15.16
CA GLY A 1 -9.28 9.15 14.71
C GLY A 1 -9.17 7.87 13.91
N SER A 2 -10.25 7.09 13.82
CA SER A 2 -10.31 5.98 12.87
C SER A 2 -10.08 6.49 11.44
N ARG A 3 -9.46 5.65 10.60
CA ARG A 3 -9.22 5.89 9.17
C ARG A 3 -9.96 4.83 8.34
N LEU A 4 -11.10 4.37 8.81
CA LEU A 4 -11.83 3.25 8.22
C LEU A 4 -12.37 3.62 6.83
N ALA A 5 -12.93 4.82 6.69
CA ALA A 5 -13.39 5.32 5.39
C ALA A 5 -12.24 5.48 4.39
N LEU A 6 -11.04 5.81 4.87
CA LEU A 6 -9.84 5.89 4.03
C LEU A 6 -9.40 4.51 3.55
N MET A 7 -9.34 3.51 4.43
CA MET A 7 -9.03 2.13 4.04
C MET A 7 -10.07 1.56 3.05
N GLY A 8 -11.35 1.87 3.26
CA GLY A 8 -12.41 1.52 2.31
C GLY A 8 -12.21 2.14 0.92
N ALA A 9 -11.76 3.39 0.84
CA ALA A 9 -11.46 4.03 -0.43
C ALA A 9 -10.25 3.41 -1.15
N GLY A 10 -9.22 2.97 -0.40
CA GLY A 10 -8.09 2.22 -0.97
C GLY A 10 -8.53 0.88 -1.56
N LEU A 11 -9.33 0.11 -0.81
CA LEU A 11 -9.90 -1.15 -1.31
C LEU A 11 -10.80 -0.94 -2.54
N LEU A 12 -11.57 0.15 -2.55
CA LEU A 12 -12.39 0.52 -3.71
C LEU A 12 -11.52 0.85 -4.93
N ALA A 13 -10.42 1.58 -4.74
CA ALA A 13 -9.46 1.88 -5.79
C ALA A 13 -8.88 0.60 -6.41
N SER A 14 -8.43 -0.35 -5.59
CA SER A 14 -7.92 -1.65 -6.07
C SER A 14 -9.02 -2.48 -6.74
N GLY A 15 -10.26 -2.44 -6.24
CA GLY A 15 -11.40 -3.07 -6.90
C GLY A 15 -11.69 -2.48 -8.28
N MET A 16 -11.62 -1.15 -8.43
CA MET A 16 -11.75 -0.47 -9.71
C MET A 16 -10.60 -0.83 -10.65
N ALA A 17 -9.36 -0.95 -10.16
CA ALA A 17 -8.21 -1.37 -10.94
C ALA A 17 -8.38 -2.80 -11.49
N ILE A 18 -8.91 -3.72 -10.69
CA ILE A 18 -9.28 -5.07 -11.14
C ILE A 18 -10.35 -4.98 -12.25
N GLY A 19 -11.36 -4.14 -12.08
CA GLY A 19 -12.36 -3.88 -13.14
C GLY A 19 -11.74 -3.39 -14.44
N VAL A 20 -10.79 -2.44 -14.37
CA VAL A 20 -10.05 -1.90 -15.52
C VAL A 20 -9.21 -2.99 -16.18
N SER A 21 -8.51 -3.81 -15.40
CA SER A 21 -7.72 -4.94 -15.89
C SER A 21 -8.57 -5.87 -16.76
N TYR A 22 -9.66 -6.40 -16.21
CA TYR A 22 -10.52 -7.33 -16.94
C TYR A 22 -11.25 -6.66 -18.10
N GLY A 23 -11.66 -5.39 -17.94
CA GLY A 23 -12.31 -4.63 -18.99
C GLY A 23 -11.41 -4.42 -20.21
N LEU A 24 -10.19 -3.93 -20.01
CA LEU A 24 -9.24 -3.65 -21.10
C LEU A 24 -8.58 -4.91 -21.64
N ALA A 25 -8.16 -5.84 -20.79
CA ALA A 25 -7.43 -7.02 -21.21
C ALA A 25 -8.31 -8.03 -21.97
N SER A 26 -9.62 -8.07 -21.68
CA SER A 26 -10.58 -8.91 -22.41
C SER A 26 -10.72 -8.54 -23.90
N LEU A 27 -10.30 -7.34 -24.30
CA LEU A 27 -10.24 -6.92 -25.71
C LEU A 27 -9.10 -7.59 -26.48
N PHE A 28 -8.03 -8.00 -25.78
CA PHE A 28 -6.82 -8.52 -26.39
C PHE A 28 -6.68 -10.04 -26.23
N VAL A 29 -7.14 -10.61 -25.10
CA VAL A 29 -6.93 -12.02 -24.77
C VAL A 29 -8.17 -12.65 -24.14
N LYS A 30 -8.45 -13.92 -24.49
CA LYS A 30 -9.58 -14.68 -23.93
C LYS A 30 -9.30 -15.09 -22.47
N ASN A 31 -10.36 -15.06 -21.67
CA ASN A 31 -10.32 -15.49 -20.28
C ASN A 31 -9.96 -16.98 -20.16
N ASN A 32 -9.08 -17.31 -19.20
CA ASN A 32 -8.65 -18.67 -18.89
C ASN A 32 -8.67 -18.89 -17.36
N LEU A 33 -8.67 -20.15 -16.90
CA LEU A 33 -8.75 -20.55 -15.49
C LEU A 33 -7.64 -19.93 -14.61
N VAL A 34 -6.44 -19.73 -15.17
CA VAL A 34 -5.30 -19.13 -14.44
C VAL A 34 -5.59 -17.67 -14.04
N ILE A 35 -6.37 -16.95 -14.84
CA ILE A 35 -6.71 -15.53 -14.61
C ILE A 35 -7.60 -15.39 -13.37
N SER A 36 -8.36 -16.41 -12.98
CA SER A 36 -9.21 -16.37 -11.78
C SER A 36 -8.45 -16.11 -10.47
N VAL A 37 -7.13 -16.33 -10.42
CA VAL A 37 -6.29 -16.04 -9.26
C VAL A 37 -5.76 -14.59 -9.26
N LEU A 38 -5.74 -13.94 -10.43
CA LEU A 38 -5.20 -12.59 -10.61
C LEU A 38 -5.82 -11.52 -9.67
N PRO A 39 -7.12 -11.53 -9.34
CA PRO A 39 -7.70 -10.52 -8.45
C PRO A 39 -7.04 -10.52 -7.06
N PHE A 40 -6.62 -11.68 -6.56
CA PHE A 40 -5.92 -11.76 -5.27
C PHE A 40 -4.53 -11.11 -5.35
N VAL A 41 -3.83 -11.29 -6.47
CA VAL A 41 -2.51 -10.67 -6.71
C VAL A 41 -2.66 -9.15 -6.80
N LEU A 42 -3.58 -8.65 -7.63
CA LEU A 42 -3.82 -7.22 -7.81
C LEU A 42 -4.32 -6.55 -6.52
N LEU A 43 -5.18 -7.22 -5.76
CA LEU A 43 -5.61 -6.73 -4.45
C LEU A 43 -4.44 -6.65 -3.46
N GLY A 44 -3.52 -7.62 -3.49
CA GLY A 44 -2.30 -7.59 -2.68
C GLY A 44 -1.42 -6.37 -2.98
N ILE A 45 -1.17 -6.11 -4.26
CA ILE A 45 -0.39 -4.95 -4.71
C ILE A 45 -1.08 -3.64 -4.30
N GLY A 46 -2.37 -3.49 -4.59
CA GLY A 46 -3.07 -2.24 -4.29
C GLY A 46 -3.28 -1.98 -2.78
N VAL A 47 -3.41 -3.03 -1.97
CA VAL A 47 -3.41 -2.87 -0.51
C VAL A 47 -2.04 -2.43 0.01
N ASP A 48 -0.94 -2.95 -0.55
CA ASP A 48 0.43 -2.50 -0.21
C ASP A 48 0.62 -1.01 -0.52
N ASP A 49 0.26 -0.58 -1.73
CA ASP A 49 0.33 0.83 -2.15
C ASP A 49 -0.52 1.75 -1.25
N THR A 50 -1.72 1.31 -0.88
CA THR A 50 -2.59 2.01 0.07
C THR A 50 -1.88 2.20 1.42
N PHE A 51 -1.23 1.16 1.94
CA PHE A 51 -0.50 1.22 3.20
C PHE A 51 0.71 2.14 3.12
N VAL A 52 1.50 2.06 2.05
CA VAL A 52 2.68 2.90 1.82
C VAL A 52 2.29 4.39 1.78
N LEU A 53 1.22 4.75 1.06
CA LEU A 53 0.71 6.13 1.02
C LEU A 53 0.18 6.60 2.38
N MET A 54 -0.59 5.76 3.08
CA MET A 54 -1.09 6.08 4.42
C MET A 54 0.05 6.29 5.42
N GLN A 55 1.10 5.48 5.35
CA GLN A 55 2.28 5.61 6.19
C GLN A 55 3.07 6.88 5.85
N GLY A 56 3.21 7.20 4.56
CA GLY A 56 3.80 8.45 4.10
C GLY A 56 3.08 9.67 4.71
N LEU A 57 1.74 9.71 4.64
CA LEU A 57 0.97 10.79 5.23
C LEU A 57 1.09 10.86 6.76
N ALA A 58 1.28 9.72 7.43
CA ALA A 58 1.53 9.67 8.87
C ALA A 58 2.91 10.21 9.27
N MET A 59 3.89 10.16 8.36
CA MET A 59 5.22 10.74 8.57
C MET A 59 5.20 12.27 8.55
N PHE A 60 4.22 12.88 7.88
CA PHE A 60 4.01 14.33 7.81
C PHE A 60 2.78 14.75 8.64
N PRO A 61 2.89 14.85 9.98
CA PRO A 61 1.81 15.30 10.85
C PRO A 61 1.47 16.78 10.59
N PRO A 62 0.26 17.24 10.99
CA PRO A 62 -0.16 18.64 10.81
C PRO A 62 0.72 19.64 11.57
N ILE A 63 1.30 19.22 12.69
CA ILE A 63 2.29 20.01 13.44
C ILE A 63 3.59 19.21 13.46
N THR A 64 4.64 19.80 12.91
CA THR A 64 5.98 19.20 12.91
C THR A 64 6.58 19.16 14.32
N LYS A 65 7.65 18.37 14.52
CA LYS A 65 8.38 18.34 15.80
C LYS A 65 8.93 19.71 16.22
N GLY A 66 9.08 20.65 15.29
CA GLY A 66 9.51 22.03 15.53
C GLY A 66 8.35 23.00 15.81
N GLY A 67 7.10 22.52 15.91
CA GLY A 67 5.93 23.37 16.17
C GLY A 67 5.40 24.14 14.96
N VAL A 68 5.94 23.90 13.77
CA VAL A 68 5.46 24.52 12.53
C VAL A 68 4.25 23.75 12.01
N GLU A 69 3.14 24.46 11.77
CA GLU A 69 1.95 23.92 11.11
C GLU A 69 2.21 23.74 9.61
N MET A 70 1.82 22.58 9.09
CA MET A 70 1.89 22.28 7.66
C MET A 70 0.48 22.16 7.10
N ASP A 71 0.21 22.92 6.04
CA ASP A 71 -1.09 22.84 5.37
C ASP A 71 -1.24 21.50 4.62
N VAL A 72 -2.48 21.09 4.39
CA VAL A 72 -2.79 19.82 3.73
C VAL A 72 -2.11 19.68 2.35
N PRO A 73 -2.10 20.70 1.47
CA PRO A 73 -1.43 20.59 0.17
C PRO A 73 0.06 20.28 0.30
N GLU A 74 0.75 20.92 1.25
CA GLU A 74 2.18 20.70 1.48
C GLU A 74 2.46 19.30 2.03
N ARG A 75 1.62 18.83 2.97
CA ARG A 75 1.71 17.46 3.50
C ARG A 75 1.49 16.42 2.42
N MET A 76 0.52 16.64 1.55
CA MET A 76 0.23 15.76 0.42
C MET A 76 1.37 15.76 -0.61
N ALA A 77 1.95 16.93 -0.91
CA ALA A 77 3.10 17.04 -1.81
C ALA A 77 4.30 16.26 -1.28
N ASN A 78 4.66 16.44 -0.01
CA ASN A 78 5.75 15.70 0.62
C ASN A 78 5.47 14.19 0.71
N THR A 79 4.21 13.80 0.96
CA THR A 79 3.78 12.40 0.97
C THR A 79 3.97 11.77 -0.41
N LEU A 80 3.48 12.41 -1.47
CA LEU A 80 3.61 11.89 -2.84
C LEU A 80 5.07 11.89 -3.33
N ALA A 81 5.87 12.89 -2.93
CA ALA A 81 7.29 12.94 -3.26
C ALA A 81 8.07 11.75 -2.66
N LEU A 82 7.71 11.29 -1.47
CA LEU A 82 8.38 10.17 -0.81
C LEU A 82 7.72 8.82 -1.11
N ALA A 83 6.47 8.66 -0.70
CA ALA A 83 5.73 7.40 -0.83
C ALA A 83 5.28 7.15 -2.27
N GLY A 84 4.81 8.19 -2.97
CA GLY A 84 4.42 8.09 -4.38
C GLY A 84 5.59 7.74 -5.31
N ALA A 85 6.78 8.27 -5.03
CA ALA A 85 7.99 7.87 -5.76
C ALA A 85 8.34 6.39 -5.54
N SER A 86 8.23 5.89 -4.31
CA SER A 86 8.43 4.46 -4.01
C SER A 86 7.45 3.58 -4.79
N ILE A 87 6.16 3.95 -4.78
CA ILE A 87 5.10 3.21 -5.48
C ILE A 87 5.32 3.24 -7.00
N THR A 88 5.80 4.36 -7.54
CA THR A 88 6.13 4.46 -8.97
C THR A 88 7.22 3.46 -9.34
N VAL A 89 8.25 3.32 -8.50
CA VAL A 89 9.35 2.37 -8.75
C VAL A 89 8.86 0.93 -8.66
N THR A 90 8.06 0.58 -7.64
CA THR A 90 7.50 -0.79 -7.51
C THR A 90 6.57 -1.11 -8.67
N SER A 91 5.61 -0.23 -8.99
CA SER A 91 4.66 -0.39 -10.09
C SER A 91 5.36 -0.54 -11.44
N LEU A 92 6.38 0.28 -11.74
CA LEU A 92 7.15 0.15 -12.98
C LEU A 92 7.90 -1.17 -13.04
N THR A 93 8.49 -1.60 -11.94
CA THR A 93 9.22 -2.88 -11.87
C THR A 93 8.26 -4.05 -12.10
N ASP A 94 7.08 -4.02 -11.48
CA ASP A 94 6.03 -5.04 -11.67
C ASP A 94 5.52 -5.07 -13.10
N ILE A 95 5.24 -3.91 -13.70
CA ILE A 95 4.84 -3.81 -15.10
C ILE A 95 5.91 -4.42 -16.01
N ILE A 96 7.20 -4.09 -15.80
CA ILE A 96 8.29 -4.67 -16.59
C ILE A 96 8.35 -6.19 -16.40
N ALA A 97 8.25 -6.68 -15.17
CA ALA A 97 8.26 -8.11 -14.87
C ALA A 97 7.08 -8.85 -15.55
N PHE A 98 5.88 -8.29 -15.51
CA PHE A 98 4.71 -8.88 -16.18
C PHE A 98 4.81 -8.78 -17.69
N VAL A 99 5.31 -7.67 -18.25
CA VAL A 99 5.58 -7.55 -19.69
C VAL A 99 6.56 -8.64 -20.13
N LEU A 100 7.65 -8.86 -19.40
CA LEU A 100 8.58 -9.96 -19.69
C LEU A 100 7.89 -11.33 -19.58
N GLY A 101 6.98 -11.49 -18.62
CA GLY A 101 6.16 -12.70 -18.46
C GLY A 101 5.27 -13.01 -19.68
N THR A 102 4.87 -12.00 -20.47
CA THR A 102 4.12 -12.23 -21.72
C THR A 102 4.93 -12.96 -22.80
N THR A 103 6.26 -13.00 -22.69
CA THR A 103 7.13 -13.73 -23.62
C THR A 103 7.23 -15.23 -23.32
N SER A 104 6.65 -15.69 -22.21
CA SER A 104 6.70 -17.10 -21.78
C SER A 104 6.07 -18.03 -22.81
N SER A 105 6.57 -19.26 -22.95
CA SER A 105 6.02 -20.27 -23.86
C SER A 105 4.67 -20.86 -23.40
N LEU A 106 4.24 -20.60 -22.16
CA LEU A 106 2.98 -21.10 -21.61
C LEU A 106 1.83 -20.11 -21.89
N PRO A 107 0.86 -20.43 -22.76
CA PRO A 107 -0.19 -19.48 -23.17
C PRO A 107 -1.10 -19.03 -22.01
N GLY A 108 -1.30 -19.87 -21.00
CA GLY A 108 -2.04 -19.50 -19.79
C GLY A 108 -1.34 -18.39 -18.98
N LEU A 109 -0.01 -18.43 -18.92
CA LEU A 109 0.79 -17.42 -18.23
C LEU A 109 0.89 -16.13 -19.04
N GLN A 110 1.02 -16.22 -20.37
CA GLN A 110 1.00 -15.04 -21.24
C GLN A 110 -0.28 -14.22 -21.03
N ALA A 111 -1.44 -14.89 -21.05
CA ALA A 111 -2.74 -14.25 -20.82
C ALA A 111 -2.81 -13.62 -19.43
N PHE A 112 -2.38 -14.34 -18.39
CA PHE A 112 -2.31 -13.82 -17.03
C PHE A 112 -1.48 -12.53 -16.95
N CYS A 113 -0.29 -12.53 -17.56
CA CYS A 113 0.62 -11.39 -17.56
C CYS A 113 0.04 -10.18 -18.28
N VAL A 114 -0.67 -10.35 -19.41
CA VAL A 114 -1.34 -9.23 -20.10
C VAL A 114 -2.38 -8.57 -19.19
N PHE A 115 -3.21 -9.36 -18.50
CA PHE A 115 -4.19 -8.82 -17.55
C PHE A 115 -3.49 -8.13 -16.35
N ALA A 116 -2.40 -8.71 -15.85
CA ALA A 116 -1.62 -8.14 -14.76
C ALA A 116 -1.04 -6.77 -15.11
N VAL A 117 -0.51 -6.58 -16.33
CA VAL A 117 0.02 -5.28 -16.79
C VAL A 117 -1.06 -4.19 -16.71
N PHE A 118 -2.25 -4.45 -17.25
CA PHE A 118 -3.36 -3.47 -17.17
C PHE A 118 -3.85 -3.25 -15.75
N GLY A 119 -3.82 -4.30 -14.90
CA GLY A 119 -4.21 -4.20 -13.50
C GLY A 119 -3.26 -3.36 -12.66
N VAL A 120 -1.95 -3.61 -12.76
CA VAL A 120 -0.94 -2.83 -12.04
C VAL A 120 -0.90 -1.39 -12.53
N LEU A 121 -1.01 -1.17 -13.85
CA LEU A 121 -1.10 0.19 -14.39
C LEU A 121 -2.35 0.92 -13.89
N GLY A 122 -3.51 0.23 -13.89
CA GLY A 122 -4.76 0.78 -13.38
C GLY A 122 -4.69 1.10 -11.89
N ASP A 123 -4.10 0.21 -11.10
CA ASP A 123 -3.92 0.40 -9.66
C ASP A 123 -3.01 1.60 -9.40
N PHE A 124 -1.83 1.65 -10.01
CA PHE A 124 -0.92 2.80 -9.92
C PHE A 124 -1.62 4.13 -10.19
N LEU A 125 -2.34 4.24 -11.31
CA LEU A 125 -3.04 5.47 -11.69
C LEU A 125 -4.13 5.84 -10.68
N LEU A 126 -4.91 4.87 -10.21
CA LEU A 126 -5.96 5.11 -9.22
C LEU A 126 -5.39 5.44 -7.84
N GLN A 127 -4.26 4.87 -7.45
CA GLN A 127 -3.61 5.17 -6.17
C GLN A 127 -3.08 6.61 -6.13
N ILE A 128 -2.35 7.05 -7.17
CA ILE A 128 -1.77 8.40 -7.20
C ILE A 128 -2.79 9.51 -7.46
N SER A 129 -3.97 9.18 -8.01
CA SER A 129 -5.01 10.17 -8.34
C SER A 129 -6.23 10.07 -7.41
N PHE A 130 -7.03 9.01 -7.52
CA PHE A 130 -8.27 8.83 -6.78
C PHE A 130 -7.99 8.67 -5.28
N PHE A 131 -7.13 7.74 -4.89
CA PHE A 131 -6.83 7.50 -3.48
C PHE A 131 -6.07 8.68 -2.86
N ALA A 132 -5.11 9.27 -3.57
CA ALA A 132 -4.45 10.50 -3.14
C ALA A 132 -5.44 11.66 -2.91
N GLY A 133 -6.45 11.81 -3.77
CA GLY A 133 -7.52 12.76 -3.58
C GLY A 133 -8.33 12.49 -2.31
N TRP A 134 -8.68 11.23 -2.05
CA TRP A 134 -9.38 10.84 -0.82
C TRP A 134 -8.55 11.06 0.43
N MET A 135 -7.24 10.81 0.36
CA MET A 135 -6.29 11.16 1.44
C MET A 135 -6.28 12.66 1.74
N ALA A 136 -6.30 13.52 0.72
CA ALA A 136 -6.35 14.96 0.90
C ALA A 136 -7.66 15.41 1.58
N LEU A 137 -8.79 14.81 1.19
CA LEU A 137 -10.09 15.05 1.84
C LEU A 137 -10.10 14.58 3.29
N ASP A 138 -9.55 13.40 3.57
CA ASP A 138 -9.44 12.87 4.93
C ASP A 138 -8.51 13.74 5.80
N ALA A 139 -7.41 14.24 5.24
CA ALA A 139 -6.51 15.17 5.93
C ALA A 139 -7.21 16.50 6.27
N ARG A 140 -8.00 17.06 5.35
CA ARG A 140 -8.83 18.26 5.60
C ARG A 140 -9.90 18.00 6.67
N ARG A 141 -10.55 16.83 6.63
CA ARG A 141 -11.53 16.41 7.63
C ARG A 141 -10.92 16.32 9.03
N GLN A 142 -9.73 15.73 9.13
CA GLN A 142 -8.97 15.64 10.39
C GLN A 142 -8.55 17.02 10.91
N ALA A 143 -8.10 17.92 10.03
CA ALA A 143 -7.77 19.30 10.40
C ALA A 143 -8.99 20.08 10.93
N ALA A 144 -10.18 19.82 10.38
CA ALA A 144 -11.44 20.41 10.85
C ALA A 144 -12.00 19.74 12.13
N GLY A 145 -11.30 18.77 12.73
CA GLY A 145 -11.73 18.09 13.96
C GLY A 145 -12.98 17.21 13.80
N LYS A 146 -13.39 16.85 12.57
CA LYS A 146 -14.61 16.09 12.31
C LYS A 146 -14.38 14.57 12.48
N HIS A 147 -15.39 13.86 12.98
CA HIS A 147 -15.39 12.40 13.10
C HIS A 147 -15.44 11.69 11.72
N ASP A 148 -15.10 10.40 11.69
CA ASP A 148 -15.04 9.59 10.46
C ASP A 148 -16.45 9.25 9.94
N LEU A 149 -16.59 8.97 8.64
CA LEU A 149 -17.90 8.72 8.01
C LEU A 149 -18.61 7.52 8.65
N PHE A 150 -17.84 6.47 8.91
CA PHE A 150 -18.28 5.28 9.62
C PHE A 150 -17.86 5.39 11.08
N CYS A 151 -18.63 6.16 11.85
CA CYS A 151 -18.55 6.18 13.31
C CYS A 151 -18.95 4.81 13.89
N LEU A 152 -18.14 3.77 13.71
CA LEU A 152 -18.12 2.62 14.60
C LEU A 152 -17.45 3.11 15.88
N ASN A 153 -18.21 3.73 16.78
CA ASN A 153 -17.73 4.21 18.07
C ASN A 153 -16.99 3.08 18.82
N PRO A 154 -15.69 3.23 19.16
CA PRO A 154 -15.15 2.53 20.32
C PRO A 154 -15.08 3.48 21.52
N CYS A 155 -15.20 4.80 21.32
CA CYS A 155 -15.13 5.79 22.39
C CYS A 155 -16.06 6.97 22.08
N GLY A 156 -17.18 7.02 22.80
CA GLY A 156 -18.01 8.22 22.90
C GLY A 156 -17.29 9.36 23.63
N ALA A 157 -17.89 10.54 23.53
CA ALA A 157 -17.50 11.83 24.06
C ALA A 157 -16.75 11.84 25.41
N SER A 158 -15.84 12.82 25.53
CA SER A 158 -15.05 13.23 26.72
C SER A 158 -13.67 12.57 26.84
N THR A 159 -12.62 13.37 26.68
CA THR A 159 -11.20 13.00 26.87
C THR A 159 -10.91 12.55 28.30
N PRO A 160 -10.09 11.50 28.49
CA PRO A 160 -8.66 11.69 28.79
C PRO A 160 -7.78 10.72 27.94
N PRO A 161 -6.43 10.62 28.10
CA PRO A 161 -5.46 10.12 27.10
C PRO A 161 -5.42 8.59 26.97
N ALA A 162 -6.59 7.96 27.06
CA ALA A 162 -6.79 6.52 27.21
C ALA A 162 -7.55 5.89 26.02
N CYS A 163 -7.50 6.50 24.82
CA CYS A 163 -7.65 5.68 23.63
C CYS A 163 -6.39 4.81 23.57
N LYS A 164 -6.49 3.59 24.09
CA LYS A 164 -5.40 2.61 24.17
C LYS A 164 -4.57 2.70 22.90
N ARG A 165 -3.37 3.24 23.03
CA ARG A 165 -2.33 3.16 22.02
C ARG A 165 -2.00 1.68 21.95
N TYR A 166 -2.70 0.94 21.10
CA TYR A 166 -2.34 -0.43 20.78
C TYR A 166 -0.86 -0.40 20.46
N PHE A 167 -0.12 -1.33 21.04
CA PHE A 167 1.28 -1.54 20.70
C PHE A 167 1.31 -1.83 19.20
N THR A 168 1.67 -0.83 18.42
CA THR A 168 1.61 -0.97 16.96
C THR A 168 2.69 -1.97 16.56
N LEU A 169 2.45 -2.74 15.50
CA LEU A 169 3.50 -3.59 14.93
C LEU A 169 4.77 -2.77 14.67
N GLN A 170 4.63 -1.49 14.33
CA GLN A 170 5.74 -0.56 14.17
C GLN A 170 6.52 -0.35 15.49
N GLU A 171 5.85 -0.20 16.64
CA GLU A 171 6.51 -0.11 17.96
C GLU A 171 7.15 -1.46 18.38
N LEU A 172 6.52 -2.61 18.09
CA LEU A 172 7.10 -3.94 18.30
C LEU A 172 8.39 -4.11 17.50
N VAL A 173 8.31 -3.82 16.20
CA VAL A 173 9.43 -3.97 15.27
C VAL A 173 10.59 -3.07 15.71
N GLN A 174 10.32 -1.80 16.00
CA GLN A 174 11.40 -0.88 16.40
C GLN A 174 11.99 -1.21 17.77
N ARG A 175 11.19 -1.66 18.73
CA ARG A 175 11.65 -1.87 20.11
C ARG A 175 12.31 -3.22 20.35
N TYR A 176 11.90 -4.26 19.62
CA TYR A 176 12.39 -5.62 19.84
C TYR A 176 13.12 -6.20 18.61
N TYR A 177 12.52 -6.11 17.42
CA TYR A 177 13.06 -6.74 16.21
C TYR A 177 14.31 -6.04 15.68
N VAL A 178 14.29 -4.70 15.58
CA VAL A 178 15.44 -3.89 15.13
C VAL A 178 16.69 -4.09 16.00
N PRO A 179 16.64 -4.00 17.35
CA PRO A 179 17.82 -4.23 18.17
C PRO A 179 18.32 -5.68 18.09
N LEU A 180 17.41 -6.66 18.03
CA LEU A 180 17.75 -8.07 17.86
C LEU A 180 18.55 -8.30 16.56
N LEU A 181 18.06 -7.80 15.43
CA LEU A 181 18.75 -7.88 14.13
C LEU A 181 20.05 -7.07 14.06
N ARG A 182 20.19 -6.04 14.90
CA ARG A 182 21.41 -5.23 14.94
C ARG A 182 22.57 -5.96 15.63
N HIS A 183 22.29 -6.94 16.48
CA HIS A 183 23.33 -7.74 17.13
C HIS A 183 24.12 -8.55 16.09
N LYS A 184 25.47 -8.51 16.20
CA LYS A 184 26.39 -9.20 15.28
C LYS A 184 26.12 -10.71 15.20
N ALA A 185 25.77 -11.33 16.33
CA ALA A 185 25.42 -12.75 16.39
C ALA A 185 24.14 -13.07 15.60
N ALA A 186 23.09 -12.27 15.76
CA ALA A 186 21.85 -12.44 15.01
C ALA A 186 22.07 -12.30 13.50
N LYS A 187 22.90 -11.34 13.06
CA LYS A 187 23.28 -11.22 11.64
C LYS A 187 24.01 -12.46 11.12
N ALA A 188 24.97 -12.98 11.89
CA ALA A 188 25.72 -14.18 11.50
C ALA A 188 24.81 -15.41 11.42
N VAL A 189 23.89 -15.59 12.37
CA VAL A 189 22.89 -16.66 12.35
C VAL A 189 21.96 -16.53 11.14
N VAL A 190 21.43 -15.34 10.88
CA VAL A 190 20.56 -15.12 9.71
C VAL A 190 21.32 -15.42 8.41
N LEU A 191 22.53 -14.91 8.24
CA LEU A 191 23.33 -15.16 7.03
C LEU A 191 23.66 -16.65 6.86
N THR A 192 24.05 -17.35 7.91
CA THR A 192 24.38 -18.78 7.84
C THR A 192 23.15 -19.63 7.51
N VAL A 193 21.99 -19.32 8.10
CA VAL A 193 20.72 -20.00 7.77
C VAL A 193 20.31 -19.76 6.32
N PHE A 194 20.36 -18.52 5.83
CA PHE A 194 19.99 -18.20 4.45
C PHE A 194 20.97 -18.80 3.42
N ILE A 195 22.29 -18.74 3.69
CA ILE A 195 23.30 -19.37 2.83
C ILE A 195 23.13 -20.89 2.84
N GLY A 196 22.88 -21.49 4.01
CA GLY A 196 22.62 -22.92 4.13
C GLY A 196 21.37 -23.37 3.39
N PHE A 197 20.30 -22.57 3.43
CA PHE A 197 19.07 -22.85 2.69
C PHE A 197 19.25 -22.71 1.17
N CYS A 198 19.87 -21.61 0.71
CA CYS A 198 20.14 -21.41 -0.72
C CYS A 198 21.17 -22.40 -1.29
N GLY A 199 22.08 -22.93 -0.47
CA GLY A 199 23.04 -23.95 -0.88
C GLY A 199 22.48 -25.39 -0.86
N ALA A 200 21.28 -25.58 -0.29
CA ALA A 200 20.61 -26.88 -0.20
C ALA A 200 19.54 -27.11 -1.27
N VAL A 201 19.23 -26.09 -2.08
CA VAL A 201 18.32 -26.12 -3.24
C VAL A 201 19.15 -26.11 -4.52
#